data_AF-A0A6M1SP80-F1
#
_entry.id   AF-A0A6M1SP80-F1
#
_cell.length_a   1.000
_cell.length_b   1.000
_cell.length_c   1.000
_cell.angle_alpha   90.00
_cell.angle_beta   90.00
_cell.angle_gamma   90.00
#
_symmetry.space_group_name_H-M   'P 1'
#
loop_
_entity.id
_entity.type
_entity.pdbx_description
1 polymer ?
#
loop_
_entity_poly.entity_id
_entity_poly.type
_entity_poly.pdbx_seq_one_letter_code
_entity_poly.pdbx_strand_id
1 'polypeptide(L)' 'GMHRKRGQKELLQGTTMMRVLRSAPCPVVVAFTPPTQSWRHIVVPIDFSLTARQTLKEALIRFPEAQITLLHAWSLPGER' A
#
# COMPACT_ATOMS: atom_id res chain seq x y z
N GLY A 1 -7.60 -11.97 10.74
CA GLY A 1 -8.25 -10.69 11.09
C GLY A 1 -7.35 -9.92 12.04
N MET A 2 -7.22 -8.61 11.87
CA MET A 2 -6.46 -7.76 12.79
C MET A 2 -7.32 -7.46 14.02
N HIS A 3 -6.99 -8.06 15.16
CA HIS A 3 -7.73 -7.93 16.41
C HIS A 3 -7.15 -6.84 17.36
N ARG A 4 -6.23 -5.99 16.88
CA ARG A 4 -5.53 -4.97 17.70
C ARG A 4 -5.91 -3.54 17.32
N LYS A 5 -5.97 -2.66 18.33
CA LYS A 5 -6.45 -1.27 18.28
C LYS A 5 -5.60 -0.37 17.36
N ARG A 6 -6.26 0.55 16.63
CA ARG A 6 -5.64 1.54 15.72
C ARG A 6 -4.58 2.40 16.43
N GLY A 7 -3.52 2.79 15.70
CA GLY A 7 -2.80 4.06 15.96
C GLY A 7 -1.35 4.02 16.46
N GLN A 8 -0.69 2.87 16.61
CA GLN A 8 0.72 2.82 17.03
C GLN A 8 1.62 2.33 15.88
N LYS A 9 2.65 3.11 15.51
CA LYS A 9 3.62 2.77 14.44
C LYS A 9 4.30 1.40 14.66
N GLU A 10 4.43 0.97 15.91
CA GLU A 10 5.08 -0.28 16.30
C GLU A 10 4.16 -1.52 16.19
N LEU A 11 2.86 -1.33 15.94
CA LEU A 11 1.86 -2.41 16.09
C LEU A 11 1.78 -3.38 14.90
N LEU A 12 2.47 -3.11 13.80
CA LEU A 12 2.47 -3.96 12.61
C LEU A 12 3.48 -5.11 12.71
N GLN A 13 4.54 -4.94 13.51
CA GLN A 13 5.56 -5.95 13.70
C GLN A 13 4.98 -7.21 14.35
N GLY A 14 5.37 -8.37 13.83
CA GLY A 14 4.91 -9.68 14.34
C GLY A 14 3.44 -10.05 14.04
N THR A 15 2.65 -9.18 13.39
CA THR A 15 1.25 -9.49 13.07
C THR A 15 1.13 -10.53 11.95
N THR A 16 0.04 -11.31 11.94
CA THR A 16 -0.31 -12.19 10.81
C THR A 16 -0.37 -11.41 9.51
N MET A 17 -0.88 -10.16 9.55
CA MET A 17 -0.91 -9.30 8.38
C MET A 17 0.49 -9.03 7.82
N MET A 18 1.46 -8.68 8.67
CA MET A 18 2.83 -8.44 8.24
C MET A 18 3.53 -9.72 7.77
N ARG A 19 3.22 -10.88 8.38
CA ARG A 19 3.69 -12.19 7.90
C ARG A 19 3.21 -12.44 6.47
N VAL A 20 1.91 -12.24 6.21
CA VAL A 20 1.32 -12.37 4.86
C VAL A 20 1.94 -11.37 3.88
N LEU A 21 2.05 -10.09 4.24
CA LEU A 21 2.66 -9.07 3.37
C LEU A 21 4.11 -9.38 2.99
N ARG A 22 4.87 -10.08 3.85
CA ARG A 22 6.27 -10.44 3.57
C ARG A 22 6.45 -11.70 2.75
N SER A 23 5.50 -12.64 2.78
CA SER A 23 5.68 -13.97 2.18
C SER A 23 4.67 -14.34 1.11
N ALA A 24 3.63 -13.52 0.89
CA ALA A 24 2.63 -13.82 -0.12
C ALA A 24 3.28 -13.79 -1.51
N PRO A 25 3.05 -14.83 -2.36
CA PRO A 25 3.55 -14.86 -3.73
C PRO A 25 2.70 -13.99 -4.67
N CYS A 26 1.76 -13.21 -4.12
CA CYS A 26 0.78 -12.43 -4.87
C CYS A 26 0.53 -11.07 -4.19
N PRO A 27 -0.01 -10.08 -4.92
CA PRO A 27 -0.44 -8.82 -4.35
C PRO A 27 -1.49 -9.00 -3.25
N VAL A 28 -1.30 -8.30 -2.13
CA VAL A 28 -2.17 -8.41 -0.95
C VAL A 28 -2.94 -7.12 -0.75
N VAL A 29 -4.24 -7.25 -0.54
CA VAL A 29 -5.11 -6.13 -0.15
C VAL A 29 -5.34 -6.19 1.36
N VAL A 30 -5.09 -5.07 2.04
CA VAL A 30 -5.42 -4.88 3.45
C VAL A 30 -6.63 -3.96 3.55
N ALA A 31 -7.73 -4.46 4.08
CA ALA A 31 -8.94 -3.70 4.34
C ALA A 31 -9.34 -3.80 5.82
N PHE A 32 -9.63 -2.66 6.45
CA PHE A 32 -10.12 -2.61 7.84
C PHE A 32 -11.64 -2.75 7.93
N THR A 33 -12.32 -2.37 6.86
CA THR A 33 -13.76 -2.50 6.68
C THR A 33 -14.01 -3.08 5.29
N PRO A 34 -15.06 -3.89 5.10
CA PRO A 34 -15.44 -4.35 3.78
C PRO A 34 -15.62 -3.15 2.83
N PRO A 35 -15.04 -3.17 1.63
CA PRO A 35 -15.24 -2.10 0.67
C PRO A 35 -16.70 -2.10 0.23
N THR A 36 -17.35 -0.94 0.33
CA THR A 36 -18.76 -0.75 -0.08
C THR A 36 -18.88 -0.17 -1.50
N GLN A 37 -17.77 0.23 -2.11
CA GLN A 37 -17.71 0.86 -3.43
C GLN A 37 -16.41 0.50 -4.15
N SER A 38 -16.43 0.61 -5.48
CA SER A 38 -15.25 0.48 -6.33
C SER A 38 -14.19 1.54 -5.97
N TRP A 39 -12.92 1.18 -6.09
CA TRP A 39 -11.82 2.12 -5.84
C TRP A 39 -11.69 3.10 -7.01
N ARG A 40 -12.05 4.36 -6.78
CA ARG A 40 -12.04 5.43 -7.79
C ARG A 40 -10.79 6.31 -7.76
N HIS A 41 -10.13 6.39 -6.61
CA HIS A 41 -8.93 7.21 -6.41
C HIS A 41 -7.87 6.36 -5.73
N ILE A 42 -6.73 6.22 -6.39
CA ILE A 42 -5.62 5.38 -5.92
C ILE A 42 -4.36 6.23 -5.88
N VAL A 43 -3.70 6.25 -4.72
CA VAL A 43 -2.38 6.85 -4.56
C VAL A 43 -1.33 5.75 -4.69
N VAL A 44 -0.39 5.92 -5.61
CA VAL A 44 0.74 5.00 -5.81
C VAL A 44 2.02 5.71 -5.35
N PRO A 45 2.72 5.21 -4.32
CA PRO A 45 4.02 5.75 -3.95
C PRO A 45 5.06 5.40 -5.01
N ILE A 46 5.87 6.38 -5.39
CA ILE A 46 6.94 6.24 -6.37
C ILE A 46 8.26 6.61 -5.69
N ASP A 47 9.23 5.71 -5.76
CA ASP A 47 10.61 5.87 -5.30
C ASP A 47 11.64 5.54 -6.40
N PHE A 48 11.17 5.46 -7.66
CA PHE A 48 11.93 5.06 -8.85
C PHE A 48 12.50 3.62 -8.82
N SER A 49 12.07 2.79 -7.88
CA SER A 49 12.45 1.36 -7.85
C SER A 49 11.71 0.53 -8.90
N LEU A 50 12.25 -0.66 -9.21
CA LEU A 50 11.54 -1.66 -10.02
C LEU A 50 10.23 -2.10 -9.37
N THR A 51 10.18 -2.14 -8.03
CA THR A 51 8.98 -2.48 -7.28
C THR A 51 7.91 -1.42 -7.49
N ALA A 52 8.23 -0.13 -7.38
CA ALA A 52 7.28 0.95 -7.65
C ALA A 52 6.77 0.92 -9.10
N ARG A 53 7.65 0.62 -10.07
CA ARG A 53 7.24 0.42 -11.47
C ARG A 53 6.24 -0.73 -11.62
N GLN A 54 6.49 -1.85 -10.98
CA GLN A 54 5.57 -2.99 -11.01
C GLN A 54 4.25 -2.66 -10.33
N THR A 55 4.27 -1.99 -9.17
CA THR A 55 3.05 -1.54 -8.47
C THR A 55 2.21 -0.61 -9.34
N LEU A 56 2.81 0.35 -10.03
CA LEU A 56 2.10 1.22 -10.96
C LEU A 56 1.47 0.44 -12.12
N LYS A 57 2.22 -0.49 -12.73
CA LYS A 57 1.69 -1.36 -13.80
C LYS A 57 0.49 -2.17 -13.32
N GLU A 58 0.59 -2.78 -12.15
CA GLU A 58 -0.52 -3.55 -11.56
C GLU A 58 -1.73 -2.67 -11.24
N ALA A 59 -1.52 -1.44 -10.77
CA ALA A 59 -2.60 -0.49 -10.50
C ALA A 59 -3.35 -0.12 -11.79
N LEU A 60 -2.62 0.19 -12.86
CA LEU A 60 -3.19 0.50 -14.18
C LEU A 60 -3.98 -0.67 -14.77
N ILE A 61 -3.48 -1.90 -14.64
CA ILE A 61 -4.15 -3.10 -15.16
C ILE A 61 -5.40 -3.44 -14.34
N ARG A 62 -5.33 -3.37 -13.01
CA ARG A 62 -6.43 -3.82 -12.14
C ARG A 62 -7.51 -2.76 -11.92
N PHE A 63 -7.18 -1.48 -12.08
CA PHE A 63 -8.08 -0.37 -11.81
C PHE A 63 -8.13 0.60 -13.00
N PRO A 64 -8.58 0.14 -14.19
CA PRO A 64 -8.55 0.95 -15.41
C PRO A 64 -9.38 2.23 -15.31
N GLU A 65 -10.45 2.21 -14.51
CA GLU A 65 -11.35 3.35 -14.31
C GLU A 65 -10.96 4.24 -13.12
N ALA A 66 -9.90 3.89 -12.38
CA ALA A 66 -9.48 4.66 -11.22
C ALA A 66 -8.59 5.83 -11.63
N GLN A 67 -8.81 6.99 -11.03
CA GLN A 67 -7.86 8.08 -11.08
C GLN A 67 -6.64 7.72 -10.23
N ILE A 68 -5.48 7.61 -10.88
CA ILE A 68 -4.22 7.28 -10.23
C ILE A 68 -3.42 8.56 -9.97
N THR A 69 -3.06 8.79 -8.71
CA THR A 69 -2.15 9.86 -8.29
C THR A 69 -0.80 9.26 -7.90
N LEU A 70 0.28 9.74 -8.51
CA LEU A 70 1.64 9.34 -8.17
C LEU A 70 2.16 10.24 -7.04
N LEU A 71 2.63 9.64 -5.96
CA LEU A 71 3.21 10.36 -4.82
C LEU A 71 4.69 10.03 -4.71
N HIS A 72 5.55 11.02 -4.91
CA HIS A 72 6.97 10.92 -4.60
C HIS A 72 7.26 11.67 -3.31
N ALA A 73 7.80 10.97 -2.31
CA ALA A 73 8.23 11.57 -1.06
C ALA A 73 9.76 11.71 -1.09
N TRP A 74 10.23 12.91 -0.77
CA TRP A 74 11.64 13.24 -0.64
C TRP A 74 11.86 13.85 0.74
N SER A 75 13.00 13.54 1.36
CA SER A 75 13.45 14.16 2.61
C SER A 75 14.64 15.08 2.33
N LEU A 76 14.62 16.28 2.88
CA LEU A 76 15.77 17.19 2.81
C LEU A 76 16.97 16.58 3.55
N PRO A 77 18.16 16.53 2.94
CA PRO A 77 19.37 16.13 3.63
C PRO A 77 19.63 17.07 4.82
N GLY A 78 19.68 16.52 6.04
CA GLY A 78 20.01 17.27 7.26
C GLY A 78 18.83 17.62 8.18
N GLU A 79 17.59 17.29 7.80
CA GLU A 79 16.43 17.44 8.67
C GLU A 79 16.30 16.18 9.57
N ARG A 80 16.36 16.36 10.90
CA ARG A 80 16.04 15.33 11.91
C ARG A 80 15.02 15.88 12.89
#